data_AF-A0A553SK76-F1
#
_entry.id   AF-A0A553SK76-F1
#
_cell.length_a   1.000
_cell.length_b   1.000
_cell.length_c   1.000
_cell.angle_alpha   90.00
_cell.angle_beta   90.00
_cell.angle_gamma   90.00
#
_symmetry.space_group_name_H-M   'P 1'
#
loop_
_entity.id
_entity.type
_entity.pdbx_description
1 polymer ?
#
loop_
_entity_poly.entity_id
_entity_poly.type
_entity_poly.pdbx_seq_one_letter_code
_entity_poly.pdbx_strand_id
1 'polypeptide(L)'
;MILLFILLLLISFAAGWFNVPAVYVGITYIIFIFLFLYRAMYPFLFEKRVDKILQTLNNARNPQHQFLYYLFQDDLNKAEEQLQKIRSPQAAVGLRFLLLSKQERFTEAQELLPSLNNRKQKAYYSAAIALEFDDYKVYEQNKQQIHDDLLLFFLEVEMLAKKGQVHAAIKKLDEKIPSLKGLKLLSAVQEKKELEKKL
;
A
#
# COMPACT_ATOMS: atom_id res chain seq x y z
N MET A 1 5.66 18.41 13.98
CA MET A 1 6.81 17.69 14.60
C MET A 1 7.56 18.57 15.57
N ILE A 2 8.08 19.74 15.16
CA ILE A 2 8.81 20.66 16.05
C ILE A 2 8.03 20.99 17.33
N LEU A 3 6.75 21.35 17.23
CA LEU A 3 5.92 21.69 18.39
C LEU A 3 5.72 20.52 19.39
N LEU A 4 5.72 19.28 18.91
CA LEU A 4 5.60 18.09 19.76
C LEU A 4 6.91 17.84 20.53
N PHE A 5 8.06 18.02 19.88
CA PHE A 5 9.35 17.93 20.55
C PHE A 5 9.53 19.05 21.58
N ILE A 6 9.07 20.27 21.28
CA ILE A 6 9.07 21.38 22.24
C ILE A 6 8.19 21.03 23.45
N LEU A 7 6.98 20.50 23.23
CA LEU A 7 6.09 20.10 24.32
C LEU A 7 6.70 18.99 25.20
N LEU A 8 7.27 17.95 24.58
CA LEU A 8 7.95 16.88 25.32
C LEU A 8 9.14 17.41 26.12
N LEU A 9 9.92 18.33 25.53
CA LEU A 9 11.04 18.98 26.22
C LEU A 9 10.57 19.79 27.44
N LEU A 10 9.48 20.55 27.32
CA LEU A 10 8.87 21.27 28.45
C LEU A 10 8.40 20.31 29.55
N ILE A 11 7.78 19.19 29.18
CA ILE A 11 7.36 18.14 30.12
C ILE A 11 8.58 17.55 30.86
N SER A 12 9.69 17.31 30.16
CA SER A 12 10.92 16.83 30.79
C SER A 12 11.54 17.84 31.75
N PHE A 13 11.53 19.13 31.40
CA PHE A 13 11.99 20.19 32.30
C PHE A 13 11.12 20.26 33.57
N ALA A 14 9.80 20.22 33.43
CA ALA A 14 8.88 20.19 34.56
C ALA A 14 9.10 18.93 35.42
N ALA A 15 9.24 17.75 34.79
CA ALA A 15 9.51 16.51 35.49
C ALA A 15 10.83 16.54 36.29
N GLY A 16 11.87 17.15 35.71
CA GLY A 16 13.14 17.41 36.43
C GLY A 16 12.96 18.36 37.61
N TRP A 17 12.16 19.42 37.45
CA TRP A 17 11.84 20.36 38.53
C TRP A 17 11.16 19.69 39.73
N PHE A 18 10.29 18.71 39.47
CA PHE A 18 9.59 17.95 40.51
C PHE A 18 10.33 16.66 40.96
N ASN A 19 11.58 16.45 40.54
CA ASN A 19 12.35 15.23 40.82
C ASN A 19 11.61 13.93 40.47
N VAL A 20 10.82 13.94 39.40
CA VAL A 20 10.08 12.76 38.95
C VAL A 20 11.08 11.68 38.51
N PRO A 21 10.92 10.42 38.97
CA PRO A 21 11.80 9.34 38.55
C PRO A 21 11.82 9.17 37.03
N ALA A 22 13.02 9.00 36.46
CA ALA A 22 13.23 8.95 35.01
C ALA A 22 12.38 7.89 34.28
N VAL A 23 12.03 6.80 34.97
CA VAL A 23 11.17 5.74 34.44
C VAL A 23 9.79 6.27 34.02
N TYR A 24 9.18 7.14 34.82
CA TYR A 24 7.86 7.72 34.50
C TYR A 24 7.92 8.69 33.33
N VAL A 25 9.01 9.45 33.20
CA VAL A 25 9.27 10.30 32.04
C VAL A 25 9.40 9.43 30.78
N GLY A 26 10.18 8.34 30.85
CA GLY A 26 10.33 7.38 29.75
C GLY A 26 9.00 6.76 29.30
N ILE A 27 8.17 6.30 30.24
CA ILE A 27 6.83 5.76 29.95
C ILE A 27 5.96 6.80 29.24
N THR A 28 5.98 8.05 29.74
CA THR A 28 5.21 9.14 29.14
C THR A 28 5.63 9.36 27.68
N TYR A 29 6.93 9.39 27.40
CA TYR A 29 7.47 9.54 26.05
C TYR A 29 7.03 8.39 25.13
N ILE A 30 7.09 7.15 25.61
CA ILE A 30 6.65 5.96 24.84
C ILE A 30 5.17 6.09 24.48
N ILE A 31 4.31 6.45 25.43
CA ILE A 31 2.87 6.63 25.19
C ILE A 31 2.63 7.74 24.16
N PHE A 32 3.32 8.87 24.27
CA PHE A 32 3.17 9.99 23.33
C PHE A 32 3.63 9.64 21.91
N ILE A 33 4.79 8.96 21.78
CA ILE A 33 5.29 8.49 20.49
C ILE A 33 4.30 7.49 19.88
N PHE A 34 3.80 6.55 20.70
CA PHE A 34 2.83 5.56 20.24
C PHE A 34 1.53 6.23 19.75
N LEU A 35 0.96 7.16 20.52
CA LEU A 35 -0.24 7.91 20.13
C LEU A 35 -0.02 8.73 18.85
N PHE A 36 1.16 9.34 18.72
CA PHE A 36 1.53 10.10 17.53
C PHE A 36 1.63 9.19 16.29
N LEU A 37 2.33 8.06 16.40
CA LEU A 37 2.45 7.07 15.32
C LEU A 37 1.09 6.47 14.98
N TYR A 38 0.28 6.13 15.99
CA TYR A 38 -1.08 5.63 15.80
C TYR A 38 -1.91 6.63 14.99
N ARG A 39 -1.91 7.92 15.38
CA ARG A 39 -2.63 8.97 14.64
C ARG A 39 -2.10 9.15 13.21
N ALA A 40 -0.80 9.08 13.00
CA ALA A 40 -0.19 9.24 11.68
C ALA A 40 -0.50 8.05 10.75
N MET A 41 -0.52 6.82 11.28
CA MET A 41 -0.78 5.60 10.53
C MET A 41 -2.26 5.25 10.41
N TYR A 42 -3.12 5.83 11.26
CA TYR A 42 -4.55 5.53 11.31
C TYR A 42 -5.24 5.61 9.94
N PRO A 43 -5.05 6.67 9.13
CA PRO A 43 -5.68 6.75 7.81
C PRO A 43 -5.27 5.60 6.87
N PHE A 44 -4.04 5.10 6.99
CA PHE A 44 -3.50 4.09 6.08
C PHE A 44 -3.81 2.66 6.52
N LEU A 45 -4.12 2.45 7.80
CA LEU A 45 -4.35 1.11 8.36
C LEU A 45 -5.81 0.85 8.74
N PHE A 46 -6.53 1.86 9.26
CA PHE A 46 -7.80 1.65 9.96
C PHE A 46 -8.97 2.48 9.45
N GLU A 47 -8.73 3.51 8.64
CA GLU A 47 -9.81 4.33 8.07
C GLU A 47 -10.70 3.50 7.12
N LYS A 48 -12.01 3.75 7.19
CA LYS A 48 -13.05 3.05 6.43
C LYS A 48 -13.58 3.88 5.26
N ARG A 49 -13.33 5.19 5.23
CA ARG A 49 -13.76 6.07 4.15
C ARG A 49 -12.67 6.26 3.12
N VAL A 50 -12.93 5.80 1.90
CA VAL A 50 -12.04 5.90 0.74
C VAL A 50 -11.62 7.35 0.47
N ASP A 51 -12.57 8.29 0.49
CA ASP A 51 -12.31 9.71 0.23
C ASP A 51 -11.30 10.30 1.22
N LYS A 52 -11.38 9.88 2.49
CA LYS A 52 -10.44 10.34 3.53
C LYS A 52 -9.05 9.76 3.33
N ILE A 53 -8.96 8.52 2.88
CA ILE A 53 -7.67 7.88 2.57
C ILE A 53 -7.03 8.63 1.40
N LEU A 54 -7.78 8.88 0.32
CA LEU A 54 -7.31 9.66 -0.84
C LEU A 54 -6.90 11.07 -0.45
N GLN A 55 -7.71 11.78 0.33
CA GLN A 55 -7.37 13.12 0.83
C GLN A 55 -6.08 13.10 1.66
N THR A 56 -5.88 12.06 2.47
CA THR A 56 -4.66 11.91 3.26
C THR A 56 -3.43 11.66 2.37
N LEU A 57 -3.58 10.82 1.34
CA LEU A 57 -2.50 10.59 0.36
C LEU A 57 -2.14 11.87 -0.39
N ASN A 58 -3.15 12.65 -0.83
CA ASN A 58 -2.95 13.93 -1.52
C ASN A 58 -2.29 15.00 -0.64
N ASN A 59 -2.57 15.00 0.67
CA ASN A 59 -1.99 15.97 1.60
C ASN A 59 -0.62 15.54 2.14
N ALA A 60 -0.21 14.29 1.88
CA ALA A 60 1.04 13.77 2.41
C ALA A 60 2.25 14.37 1.68
N ARG A 61 3.27 14.79 2.43
CA ARG A 61 4.54 15.26 1.85
C ARG A 61 5.43 14.12 1.32
N ASN A 62 5.10 12.87 1.66
CA ASN A 62 5.90 11.71 1.26
C ASN A 62 5.66 11.38 -0.23
N PRO A 63 6.71 11.34 -1.08
CA PRO A 63 6.58 10.97 -2.49
C PRO A 63 5.91 9.62 -2.74
N GLN A 64 6.05 8.64 -1.84
CA GLN A 64 5.37 7.34 -1.97
C GLN A 64 3.84 7.48 -1.86
N HIS A 65 3.37 8.35 -0.98
CA HIS A 65 1.93 8.57 -0.79
C HIS A 65 1.36 9.38 -1.96
N GLN A 66 2.11 10.38 -2.43
CA GLN A 66 1.75 11.15 -3.64
C GLN A 66 1.70 10.25 -4.87
N PHE A 67 2.69 9.36 -5.03
CA PHE A 67 2.69 8.34 -6.08
C PHE A 67 1.38 7.53 -6.07
N LEU A 68 1.01 6.98 -4.91
CA LEU A 68 -0.21 6.18 -4.78
C LEU A 68 -1.48 7.02 -5.07
N TYR A 69 -1.51 8.27 -4.61
CA TYR A 69 -2.63 9.18 -4.92
C TYR A 69 -2.79 9.34 -6.44
N TYR A 70 -1.74 9.72 -7.16
CA TYR A 70 -1.81 9.92 -8.61
C TYR A 70 -2.09 8.64 -9.36
N LEU A 71 -1.50 7.52 -8.93
CA LEU A 71 -1.77 6.20 -9.52
C LEU A 71 -3.26 5.83 -9.42
N PHE A 72 -3.89 6.00 -8.25
CA PHE A 72 -5.32 5.70 -8.07
C PHE A 72 -6.25 6.71 -8.78
N GLN A 73 -5.76 7.90 -9.10
CA GLN A 73 -6.47 8.91 -9.89
C GLN A 73 -6.21 8.79 -11.40
N ASP A 74 -5.50 7.75 -11.83
CA ASP A 74 -5.17 7.50 -13.25
C ASP A 74 -4.25 8.58 -13.89
N ASP A 75 -3.60 9.42 -13.07
CA ASP A 75 -2.62 10.41 -13.52
C ASP A 75 -1.21 9.80 -13.50
N LEU A 76 -0.98 8.89 -14.46
CA LEU A 76 0.23 8.06 -14.51
C LEU A 76 1.51 8.88 -14.71
N ASN A 77 1.42 10.01 -15.42
CA ASN A 77 2.54 10.93 -15.63
C ASN A 77 2.99 11.55 -14.30
N LYS A 78 2.05 12.09 -13.50
CA LYS A 78 2.40 12.61 -12.18
C LYS A 78 2.83 11.50 -11.23
N ALA A 79 2.26 10.30 -11.32
CA ALA A 79 2.73 9.16 -10.55
C ALA A 79 4.21 8.88 -10.85
N GLU A 80 4.60 8.81 -12.12
CA GLU A 80 6.00 8.61 -12.53
C GLU A 80 6.94 9.72 -12.04
N GLU A 81 6.53 10.99 -12.10
CA GLU A 81 7.32 12.10 -11.52
C GLU A 81 7.57 11.92 -10.01
N GLN A 82 6.59 11.42 -9.27
CA GLN A 82 6.75 11.17 -7.83
C GLN A 82 7.63 9.95 -7.57
N LEU A 83 7.58 8.93 -8.43
CA LEU A 83 8.41 7.74 -8.36
C LEU A 83 9.91 8.10 -8.37
N GLN A 84 10.30 9.06 -9.21
CA GLN A 84 11.69 9.55 -9.30
C GLN A 84 12.18 10.26 -8.03
N LYS A 85 11.26 10.81 -7.23
CA LYS A 85 11.57 11.52 -5.97
C LYS A 85 11.73 10.56 -4.77
N ILE A 86 11.47 9.27 -4.96
CA ILE A 86 11.56 8.27 -3.88
C ILE A 86 13.02 7.90 -3.65
N ARG A 87 13.50 8.17 -2.43
CA ARG A 87 14.89 7.93 -2.05
C ARG A 87 15.26 6.46 -1.85
N SER A 88 14.30 5.62 -1.47
CA SER A 88 14.57 4.20 -1.22
C SER A 88 14.49 3.42 -2.54
N PRO A 89 15.59 2.82 -3.03
CA PRO A 89 15.58 2.10 -4.30
C PRO A 89 14.59 0.94 -4.30
N GLN A 90 14.54 0.17 -3.22
CA GLN A 90 13.65 -1.00 -3.10
C GLN A 90 12.17 -0.59 -3.05
N ALA A 91 11.84 0.51 -2.37
CA ALA A 91 10.47 1.02 -2.39
C ALA A 91 10.09 1.54 -3.78
N ALA A 92 11.03 2.21 -4.47
CA ALA A 92 10.81 2.68 -5.84
C ALA A 92 10.59 1.51 -6.80
N VAL A 93 11.35 0.42 -6.70
CA VAL A 93 11.14 -0.80 -7.50
C VAL A 93 9.71 -1.34 -7.28
N GLY A 94 9.30 -1.52 -6.03
CA GLY A 94 7.97 -2.06 -5.72
C GLY A 94 6.81 -1.21 -6.26
N LEU A 95 6.97 0.12 -6.27
CA LEU A 95 5.97 1.04 -6.84
C LEU A 95 6.06 1.13 -8.37
N ARG A 96 7.26 0.96 -8.94
CA ARG A 96 7.43 0.86 -10.40
C ARG A 96 6.67 -0.33 -10.97
N PHE A 97 6.62 -1.46 -10.27
CA PHE A 97 5.76 -2.58 -10.65
C PHE A 97 4.29 -2.19 -10.78
N LEU A 98 3.75 -1.44 -9.80
CA LEU A 98 2.36 -0.98 -9.85
C LEU A 98 2.13 -0.04 -11.03
N LEU A 99 3.07 0.87 -11.32
CA LEU A 99 2.99 1.76 -12.46
C LEU A 99 2.98 0.99 -13.79
N LEU A 100 3.95 0.09 -13.98
CA LEU A 100 4.07 -0.71 -15.20
C LEU A 100 2.87 -1.61 -15.41
N SER A 101 2.32 -2.19 -14.33
CA SER A 101 1.09 -2.99 -14.38
C SER A 101 -0.11 -2.15 -14.80
N LYS A 102 -0.28 -0.93 -14.26
CA LYS A 102 -1.34 -0.01 -14.71
C LYS A 102 -1.18 0.47 -16.15
N GLN A 103 0.05 0.55 -16.64
CA GLN A 103 0.36 0.88 -18.04
C GLN A 103 0.30 -0.34 -18.98
N GLU A 104 -0.04 -1.53 -18.47
CA GLU A 104 -0.02 -2.80 -19.21
C GLU A 104 1.36 -3.15 -19.82
N ARG A 105 2.44 -2.59 -19.27
CA ARG A 105 3.84 -2.80 -19.71
C ARG A 105 4.45 -4.02 -19.01
N PHE A 106 3.83 -5.18 -19.20
CA PHE A 106 4.17 -6.40 -18.46
C PHE A 106 5.56 -6.98 -18.79
N THR A 107 6.06 -6.79 -20.02
CA THR A 107 7.43 -7.19 -20.40
C THR A 107 8.48 -6.46 -19.57
N GLU A 108 8.35 -5.14 -19.42
CA GLU A 108 9.26 -4.35 -18.60
C GLU A 108 9.12 -4.67 -17.11
N ALA A 109 7.90 -4.99 -16.66
CA ALA A 109 7.69 -5.48 -15.30
C ALA A 109 8.41 -6.82 -15.07
N GLN A 110 8.40 -7.71 -16.06
CA GLN A 110 9.10 -9.00 -15.98
C GLN A 110 10.63 -8.81 -15.87
N GLU A 111 11.20 -7.91 -16.67
CA GLU A 111 12.63 -7.56 -16.61
C GLU A 111 13.03 -6.96 -15.25
N LEU A 112 12.10 -6.32 -14.55
CA LEU A 112 12.32 -5.72 -13.24
C LEU A 112 12.33 -6.77 -12.09
N LEU A 113 11.79 -7.97 -12.29
CA LEU A 113 11.64 -9.00 -11.23
C LEU A 113 12.94 -9.36 -10.49
N PRO A 114 14.12 -9.46 -11.14
CA PRO A 114 15.37 -9.73 -10.44
C PRO A 114 15.73 -8.69 -9.39
N SER A 115 15.26 -7.43 -9.53
CA SER A 115 15.58 -6.33 -8.62
C SER A 115 14.75 -6.33 -7.32
N LEU A 116 13.72 -7.17 -7.24
CA LEU A 116 12.93 -7.36 -6.01
C LEU A 116 13.66 -8.26 -5.03
N ASN A 117 14.04 -7.70 -3.88
CA ASN A 117 14.65 -8.46 -2.80
C ASN A 117 13.63 -9.22 -1.95
N ASN A 118 12.39 -8.75 -1.90
CA ASN A 118 11.35 -9.35 -1.07
C ASN A 118 10.75 -10.58 -1.78
N ARG A 119 11.05 -11.78 -1.26
CA ARG A 119 10.58 -13.06 -1.82
C ARG A 119 9.06 -13.12 -2.00
N LYS A 120 8.29 -12.62 -1.03
CA LYS A 120 6.83 -12.61 -1.08
C LYS A 120 6.32 -11.70 -2.20
N GLN A 121 6.85 -10.48 -2.31
CA GLN A 121 6.47 -9.55 -3.39
C GLN A 121 6.88 -10.10 -4.75
N LYS A 122 8.07 -10.71 -4.85
CA LYS A 122 8.56 -11.34 -6.07
C LYS A 122 7.63 -12.47 -6.51
N ALA A 123 7.22 -13.36 -5.60
CA ALA A 123 6.25 -14.41 -5.93
C ALA A 123 4.91 -13.84 -6.41
N TYR A 124 4.38 -12.82 -5.73
CA TYR A 124 3.12 -12.17 -6.13
C TYR A 124 3.20 -11.54 -7.52
N TYR A 125 4.21 -10.69 -7.79
CA TYR A 125 4.35 -10.04 -9.09
C TYR A 125 4.70 -11.04 -10.20
N SER A 126 5.51 -12.07 -9.92
CA SER A 126 5.76 -13.16 -10.88
C SER A 126 4.46 -13.88 -11.25
N ALA A 127 3.58 -14.15 -10.28
CA ALA A 127 2.29 -14.79 -10.56
C ALA A 127 1.37 -13.87 -11.37
N ALA A 128 1.23 -12.59 -10.98
CA ALA A 128 0.40 -11.62 -11.69
C ALA A 128 0.88 -11.42 -13.15
N ILE A 129 2.18 -11.29 -13.37
CA ILE A 129 2.76 -11.17 -14.72
C ILE A 129 2.56 -12.46 -15.54
N ALA A 130 2.76 -13.64 -14.93
CA ALA A 130 2.54 -14.91 -15.62
C ALA A 130 1.08 -15.09 -16.06
N LEU A 131 0.13 -14.61 -15.26
CA LEU A 131 -1.29 -14.59 -15.63
C LEU A 131 -1.52 -13.75 -16.88
N GLU A 132 -0.81 -12.62 -17.03
CA GLU A 132 -0.97 -11.76 -18.21
C GLU A 132 -0.43 -12.39 -19.50
N PHE A 133 0.62 -13.20 -19.38
CA PHE A 133 1.21 -13.98 -20.48
C PHE A 133 0.54 -15.36 -20.70
N ASP A 134 -0.58 -15.65 -20.02
CA ASP A 134 -1.26 -16.94 -20.07
C ASP A 134 -0.35 -18.14 -19.67
N ASP A 135 0.72 -17.89 -18.91
CA ASP A 135 1.60 -18.92 -18.35
C ASP A 135 1.04 -19.42 -17.00
N TYR A 136 -0.03 -20.19 -17.09
CA TYR A 136 -0.72 -20.75 -15.94
C TYR A 136 0.16 -21.66 -15.08
N LYS A 137 1.21 -22.27 -15.67
CA LYS A 137 2.15 -23.11 -14.94
C LYS A 137 3.01 -22.26 -14.00
N VAL A 138 3.59 -21.17 -14.51
CA VAL A 138 4.38 -20.25 -13.68
C VAL A 138 3.50 -19.52 -12.67
N TYR A 139 2.26 -19.18 -13.04
CA TYR A 139 1.26 -18.63 -12.11
C TYR A 139 1.06 -19.54 -10.88
N GLU A 140 0.71 -20.82 -11.09
CA GLU A 140 0.44 -21.76 -9.99
C GLU A 140 1.69 -22.01 -9.13
N GLN A 141 2.86 -22.16 -9.76
CA GLN A 141 4.12 -22.35 -9.04
C GLN A 141 4.48 -21.18 -8.12
N ASN A 142 4.21 -19.94 -8.54
CA ASN A 142 4.47 -18.76 -7.72
C ASN A 142 3.38 -18.53 -6.68
N LYS A 143 2.11 -18.77 -7.03
CA LYS A 143 0.97 -18.67 -6.12
C LYS A 143 1.13 -19.57 -4.89
N GLN A 144 1.63 -20.80 -5.06
CA GLN A 144 1.91 -21.72 -3.96
C GLN A 144 2.93 -21.20 -2.93
N GLN A 145 3.77 -20.23 -3.31
CA GLN A 145 4.77 -19.62 -2.42
C GLN A 145 4.21 -18.42 -1.63
N ILE A 146 2.96 -18.04 -1.87
CA ILE A 146 2.32 -16.89 -1.23
C ILE A 146 1.45 -17.39 -0.08
N HIS A 147 1.73 -16.92 1.13
CA HIS A 147 0.95 -17.23 2.33
C HIS A 147 0.11 -16.03 2.81
N ASP A 148 0.14 -14.90 2.09
CA ASP A 148 -0.67 -13.73 2.44
C ASP A 148 -2.03 -13.83 1.76
N ASP A 149 -3.07 -14.00 2.58
CA ASP A 149 -4.46 -14.14 2.14
C ASP A 149 -4.93 -13.00 1.25
N LEU A 150 -4.45 -11.77 1.46
CA LEU A 150 -4.87 -10.62 0.67
C LEU A 150 -4.23 -10.66 -0.72
N LEU A 151 -2.96 -11.06 -0.83
CA LEU A 151 -2.30 -11.20 -2.12
C LEU A 151 -2.90 -12.35 -2.93
N LEU A 152 -3.17 -13.49 -2.27
CA LEU A 152 -3.87 -14.61 -2.90
C LEU A 152 -5.27 -14.20 -3.38
N PHE A 153 -5.99 -13.43 -2.57
CA PHE A 153 -7.29 -12.90 -2.92
C PHE A 153 -7.23 -12.04 -4.20
N PHE A 154 -6.27 -11.12 -4.30
CA PHE A 154 -6.12 -10.29 -5.51
C PHE A 154 -5.75 -11.11 -6.74
N LEU A 155 -4.84 -12.09 -6.63
CA LEU A 155 -4.53 -12.99 -7.75
C LEU A 155 -5.74 -13.81 -8.22
N GLU A 156 -6.67 -14.12 -7.32
CA GLU A 156 -7.90 -14.84 -7.68
C GLU A 156 -8.90 -13.91 -8.39
N VAL A 157 -9.03 -12.66 -7.93
CA VAL A 157 -9.82 -11.64 -8.61
C VAL A 157 -9.29 -11.38 -10.03
N GLU A 158 -7.98 -11.21 -10.18
CA GLU A 158 -7.31 -11.02 -11.47
C GLU A 158 -7.54 -12.22 -12.40
N MET A 159 -7.41 -13.45 -11.89
CA MET A 159 -7.67 -14.68 -12.66
C MET A 159 -9.13 -14.77 -13.14
N LEU A 160 -10.10 -14.42 -12.30
CA LEU A 160 -11.51 -14.38 -12.69
C LEU A 160 -11.75 -13.35 -13.81
N ALA A 161 -11.16 -12.17 -13.67
CA ALA A 161 -11.25 -11.12 -14.67
C ALA A 161 -10.60 -11.55 -16.01
N LYS A 162 -9.42 -12.17 -15.97
CA LYS A 162 -8.71 -12.70 -17.16
C LYS A 162 -9.53 -13.76 -17.91
N LYS A 163 -10.28 -14.58 -17.17
CA LYS A 163 -11.22 -15.58 -17.74
C LYS A 163 -12.53 -14.98 -18.27
N GLY A 164 -12.67 -13.65 -18.28
CA GLY A 164 -13.89 -12.96 -18.69
C GLY A 164 -15.03 -13.03 -17.66
N GLN A 165 -14.78 -13.56 -16.47
CA GLN A 165 -15.77 -13.71 -15.40
C GLN A 165 -15.86 -12.43 -14.55
N VAL A 166 -15.99 -11.27 -15.19
CA VAL A 166 -15.91 -9.93 -14.56
C VAL A 166 -16.95 -9.77 -13.43
N HIS A 167 -18.18 -10.23 -13.64
CA HIS A 167 -19.23 -10.20 -12.61
C HIS A 167 -18.87 -11.01 -11.36
N ALA A 168 -18.22 -12.17 -11.53
CA ALA A 168 -17.78 -13.00 -10.41
C ALA A 168 -16.62 -12.33 -9.66
N ALA A 169 -15.69 -11.70 -10.39
CA ALA A 169 -14.60 -10.92 -9.80
C ALA A 169 -15.12 -9.75 -8.94
N ILE A 170 -16.08 -8.97 -9.47
CA ILE A 170 -16.72 -7.87 -8.74
C ILE A 170 -17.45 -8.38 -7.49
N LYS A 171 -18.24 -9.45 -7.61
CA LYS A 171 -18.94 -10.05 -6.47
C LYS A 171 -17.95 -10.44 -5.35
N LYS A 172 -16.82 -11.03 -5.72
CA LYS A 172 -15.77 -11.43 -4.77
C LYS A 172 -15.16 -10.22 -4.06
N LEU A 173 -14.98 -9.09 -4.78
CA LEU A 173 -14.57 -7.82 -4.18
C LEU A 173 -15.61 -7.28 -3.21
N ASP A 174 -16.90 -7.30 -3.57
CA ASP A 174 -18.00 -6.84 -2.73
C ASP A 174 -18.11 -7.60 -1.41
N GLU A 175 -17.89 -8.91 -1.44
CA GLU A 175 -17.87 -9.73 -0.23
C GLU A 175 -16.69 -9.38 0.70
N LYS A 176 -15.53 -9.01 0.13
CA LYS A 176 -14.31 -8.74 0.91
C LYS A 176 -14.23 -7.31 1.42
N ILE A 177 -14.65 -6.32 0.64
CA ILE A 177 -14.55 -4.88 0.94
C ILE A 177 -15.03 -4.51 2.36
N PRO A 178 -16.17 -5.01 2.87
CA PRO A 178 -16.66 -4.68 4.22
C PRO A 178 -15.67 -5.04 5.33
N SER A 179 -14.79 -6.03 5.12
CA SER A 179 -13.76 -6.44 6.09
C SER A 179 -12.49 -5.58 6.03
N LEU A 180 -12.23 -4.90 4.91
CA LEU A 180 -10.98 -4.18 4.66
C LEU A 180 -10.98 -2.76 5.26
N LYS A 181 -9.78 -2.23 5.50
CA LYS A 181 -9.53 -0.87 6.02
C LYS A 181 -8.28 -0.29 5.36
N GLY A 182 -8.12 1.02 5.40
CA GLY A 182 -6.91 1.72 4.96
C GLY A 182 -6.56 1.45 3.50
N LEU A 183 -5.27 1.36 3.18
CA LEU A 183 -4.81 1.17 1.80
C LEU A 183 -5.33 -0.12 1.15
N LYS A 184 -5.55 -1.17 1.94
CA LYS A 184 -6.12 -2.44 1.45
C LYS A 184 -7.55 -2.24 0.92
N LEU A 185 -8.34 -1.46 1.64
CA LEU A 185 -9.69 -1.08 1.21
C LEU A 185 -9.63 -0.23 -0.06
N LEU A 186 -8.75 0.77 -0.09
CA LEU A 186 -8.59 1.64 -1.26
C LEU A 186 -8.24 0.84 -2.52
N SER A 187 -7.28 -0.09 -2.43
CA SER A 187 -6.91 -0.96 -3.54
C SER A 187 -8.09 -1.81 -4.03
N ALA A 188 -8.84 -2.45 -3.13
CA ALA A 188 -9.98 -3.29 -3.53
C ALA A 188 -11.12 -2.49 -4.16
N VAL A 189 -11.41 -1.29 -3.64
CA VAL A 189 -12.42 -0.39 -4.21
C VAL A 189 -12.00 0.10 -5.58
N GLN A 190 -10.72 0.44 -5.77
CA GLN A 190 -10.24 0.86 -7.07
C GLN A 190 -10.28 -0.27 -8.09
N GLU A 191 -9.84 -1.47 -7.72
CA GLU A 191 -9.90 -2.65 -8.60
C GLU A 191 -11.33 -2.92 -9.05
N LYS A 192 -12.29 -2.85 -8.11
CA LYS A 192 -13.72 -2.98 -8.44
C LYS A 192 -14.14 -1.94 -9.48
N LYS A 193 -13.80 -0.66 -9.27
CA LYS A 193 -14.14 0.42 -10.18
C LYS A 193 -13.57 0.21 -11.58
N GLU A 194 -12.38 -0.36 -11.68
CA GLU A 194 -11.76 -0.67 -12.98
C GLU A 194 -12.42 -1.85 -13.68
N LEU A 195 -12.82 -2.88 -12.94
CA LEU A 195 -13.61 -3.99 -13.50
C LEU A 195 -14.99 -3.54 -13.96
N GLU A 196 -15.64 -2.63 -13.23
CA GLU A 196 -16.93 -2.04 -13.61
C GLU A 196 -16.85 -1.26 -14.93
N LYS A 197 -15.70 -0.64 -15.26
CA LYS A 197 -15.49 0.03 -16.56
C LYS A 197 -15.39 -0.95 -17.74
N LYS A 198 -15.16 -2.23 -17.49
CA LYS A 198 -15.02 -3.28 -18.52
C LYS A 198 -16.36 -3.97 -18.86
N LEU A 199 -17.44 -3.63 -18.13
CA LEU A 199 -18.81 -4.07 -18.40
C LEU A 199 -19.49 -3.13 -19.39
#